data_AF-M6W9F6-F1
#
_entry.id   AF-M6W9F6-F1
#
_cell.length_a   1.000
_cell.length_b   1.000
_cell.length_c   1.000
_cell.angle_alpha   90.00
_cell.angle_beta   90.00
_cell.angle_gamma   90.00
#
_symmetry.space_group_name_H-M   'P 1'
#
loop_
_entity.id
_entity.type
_entity.pdbx_description
1 polymer ?
#
loop_
_entity_poly.entity_id
_entity_poly.type
_entity_poly.pdbx_seq_one_letter_code
_entity_poly.pdbx_strand_id
1 'polypeptide(L)'
;MLHYSAERKVLEDGRESGVGIIMVDEKSIGYNISAGNLVLNEKIELLKSKCEKINSMSRDELKTYYQRQLRSNRPEESKGAGVGLIDIARKSDGPLSYDISPVDDKHSFFTLSVYFTKEN
;
A
#
# COMPACT_ATOMS: atom_id res chain seq x y z
N MET A 1 3.43 2.09 1.41
CA MET A 1 3.70 1.36 2.66
C MET A 1 4.84 2.00 3.43
N LEU A 2 6.11 1.84 3.04
CA LEU A 2 7.26 2.38 3.81
C LEU A 2 7.25 3.90 4.09
N HIS A 3 6.65 4.71 3.20
CA HIS A 3 6.47 6.15 3.47
C HIS A 3 5.57 6.46 4.67
N TYR A 4 4.68 5.54 5.04
CA TYR A 4 3.76 5.66 6.17
C TYR A 4 4.29 4.94 7.42
N SER A 5 5.46 4.31 7.34
CA SER A 5 6.03 3.63 8.50
C SER A 5 6.37 4.63 9.60
N ALA A 6 5.81 4.41 10.78
CA ALA A 6 6.15 5.12 12.01
C ALA A 6 7.58 4.77 12.46
N GLU A 7 7.99 3.51 12.28
CA GLU A 7 9.37 3.09 12.51
C GLU A 7 10.26 3.49 11.32
N ARG A 8 11.38 4.14 11.59
CA ARG A 8 12.35 4.59 10.59
C ARG A 8 13.76 4.18 10.99
N LYS A 9 14.60 3.83 10.02
CA LYS A 9 16.01 3.51 10.19
C LYS A 9 16.87 4.35 9.26
N VAL A 10 18.03 4.78 9.76
CA VAL A 10 19.10 5.41 8.96
C VAL A 10 19.92 4.30 8.30
N LEU A 11 20.06 4.37 6.98
CA LEU A 11 20.86 3.46 6.18
C LEU A 11 22.33 3.92 6.18
N GLU A 12 23.23 3.04 5.75
CA GLU A 12 24.68 3.31 5.72
C GLU A 12 25.06 4.55 4.89
N ASP A 13 24.27 4.89 3.88
CA ASP A 13 24.45 6.08 3.04
C ASP A 13 23.81 7.37 3.61
N GLY A 14 23.35 7.33 4.87
CA GLY A 14 22.77 8.45 5.58
C GLY A 14 21.30 8.73 5.25
N ARG A 15 20.68 7.98 4.32
CA ARG A 15 19.25 8.13 4.03
C ARG A 15 18.39 7.45 5.09
N GLU A 16 17.22 8.01 5.37
CA GLU A 16 16.23 7.34 6.21
C GLU A 16 15.19 6.54 5.40
N SER A 17 14.94 5.30 5.80
CA SER A 17 13.86 4.47 5.26
C SER A 17 12.86 4.07 6.33
N GLY A 18 11.60 3.88 5.91
CA GLY A 18 10.61 3.22 6.76
C GLY A 18 10.91 1.74 6.91
N VAL A 19 10.49 1.16 8.02
CA VAL A 19 10.58 -0.28 8.29
C VAL A 19 9.26 -0.97 7.95
N GLY A 20 9.31 -2.22 7.53
CA GLY A 20 8.12 -3.00 7.24
C GLY A 20 8.47 -4.45 6.97
N ILE A 21 7.43 -5.26 6.85
CA ILE A 21 7.50 -6.68 6.57
C ILE A 21 6.81 -6.91 5.22
N ILE A 22 7.36 -7.81 4.41
CA ILE A 22 6.70 -8.37 3.23
C ILE A 22 6.58 -9.87 3.45
N MET A 23 5.41 -10.41 3.15
CA MET A 23 5.12 -11.84 3.19
C MET A 23 4.62 -12.26 1.82
N VAL A 24 5.17 -13.36 1.31
CA VAL A 24 4.70 -14.02 0.09
C VAL A 24 4.20 -15.40 0.50
N ASP A 25 2.91 -15.62 0.30
CA ASP A 25 2.22 -16.85 0.64
C ASP A 25 1.74 -17.51 -0.65
N GLU A 26 2.39 -18.62 -1.00
CA GLU A 26 2.04 -19.40 -2.18
C GLU A 26 0.87 -20.33 -1.87
N LYS A 27 -0.17 -20.23 -2.70
CA LYS A 27 -1.34 -21.13 -2.69
C LYS A 27 -1.32 -22.04 -3.92
N SER A 28 -2.22 -23.01 -3.93
CA SER A 28 -2.39 -23.93 -5.07
C SER A 28 -2.69 -23.20 -6.38
N ILE A 29 -3.52 -22.16 -6.34
CA ILE A 29 -4.04 -21.44 -7.51
C ILE A 29 -3.44 -20.04 -7.72
N GLY A 30 -2.51 -19.60 -6.85
CA GLY A 30 -2.02 -18.22 -6.87
C GLY A 30 -1.04 -17.88 -5.76
N TYR A 31 -0.76 -16.59 -5.61
CA TYR A 31 0.08 -16.01 -4.59
C TYR A 31 -0.69 -14.90 -3.86
N ASN A 32 -0.63 -14.91 -2.53
CA ASN A 32 -0.97 -13.74 -1.73
C ASN A 32 0.32 -13.02 -1.37
N ILE A 33 0.40 -11.74 -1.72
CA ILE A 33 1.51 -10.87 -1.34
C ILE A 33 0.98 -9.85 -0.35
N SER A 34 1.54 -9.84 0.85
CA SER A 34 1.19 -8.91 1.91
C SER A 34 2.37 -8.04 2.28
N ALA A 35 2.11 -6.77 2.58
CA ALA A 35 3.07 -5.84 3.14
C ALA A 35 2.47 -5.18 4.38
N GLY A 36 3.23 -5.17 5.48
CA GLY A 36 2.78 -4.63 6.76
C GLY A 36 3.80 -3.67 7.37
N ASN A 37 3.34 -2.59 7.97
CA ASN A 37 4.20 -1.69 8.75
C ASN A 37 3.44 -1.03 9.90
N LEU A 38 4.17 -0.67 10.96
CA LEU A 38 3.64 0.17 12.03
C LEU A 38 3.31 1.56 11.46
N VAL A 39 2.14 2.11 11.77
CA VAL A 39 1.68 3.43 11.31
C VAL A 39 1.13 4.23 12.48
N LEU A 40 1.19 5.55 12.38
CA LEU A 40 0.49 6.43 13.32
C LEU A 40 -1.03 6.30 13.13
N ASN A 41 -1.78 6.26 14.23
CA ASN A 41 -3.24 6.15 14.23
C ASN A 41 -3.91 7.26 13.41
N GLU A 42 -3.36 8.48 13.41
CA GLU A 42 -3.85 9.60 12.60
C GLU A 42 -3.77 9.37 11.08
N LYS A 43 -2.98 8.40 10.60
CA LYS A 43 -2.85 8.07 9.17
C LYS A 43 -3.79 6.95 8.73
N ILE A 44 -4.51 6.31 9.66
CA ILE A 44 -5.35 5.13 9.36
C ILE A 44 -6.50 5.48 8.42
N GLU A 45 -7.29 6.51 8.73
CA GLU A 45 -8.42 6.92 7.88
C GLU A 45 -7.95 7.34 6.47
N LEU A 46 -6.78 7.97 6.37
CA LEU A 46 -6.17 8.30 5.07
C LEU A 46 -5.80 7.04 4.27
N LEU A 47 -5.24 6.01 4.91
CA LEU A 47 -4.88 4.76 4.23
C LEU A 47 -6.11 3.96 3.82
N LYS A 48 -7.11 3.91 4.69
CA LYS A 48 -8.41 3.28 4.45
C LYS A 48 -9.11 3.91 3.25
N SER A 49 -9.32 5.22 3.27
CA SER A 49 -9.98 5.94 2.18
C SER A 49 -9.26 5.80 0.84
N LYS A 50 -7.93 5.68 0.83
CA LYS A 50 -7.16 5.37 -0.39
C LYS A 50 -7.47 3.98 -0.93
N CYS A 51 -7.50 2.96 -0.07
CA CYS A 51 -7.80 1.59 -0.50
C CYS A 51 -9.26 1.48 -0.99
N GLU A 52 -10.21 2.08 -0.27
CA GLU A 52 -11.62 2.10 -0.64
C GLU A 52 -11.86 2.79 -1.98
N LYS A 53 -11.26 3.97 -2.18
CA LYS A 53 -11.32 4.67 -3.48
C LYS A 53 -10.73 3.86 -4.61
N ILE A 54 -9.63 3.14 -4.36
CA ILE A 54 -9.00 2.28 -5.38
C ILE A 54 -9.91 1.10 -5.71
N ASN A 55 -10.49 0.45 -4.70
CA ASN A 55 -11.37 -0.70 -4.88
C ASN A 55 -12.72 -0.33 -5.51
N SER A 56 -13.15 0.94 -5.44
CA SER A 56 -14.38 1.39 -6.09
C SER A 56 -14.25 1.63 -7.60
N MET A 57 -13.05 1.52 -8.17
CA MET A 57 -12.79 1.76 -9.59
C MET A 57 -12.70 0.46 -10.39
N SER A 58 -13.26 0.46 -11.59
CA SER A 58 -13.05 -0.56 -12.62
C SER A 58 -11.59 -0.55 -13.14
N ARG A 59 -11.20 -1.58 -13.91
CA ARG A 59 -9.85 -1.66 -14.50
C ARG A 59 -9.53 -0.46 -15.41
N ASP A 60 -10.50 0.02 -16.19
CA ASP A 60 -10.32 1.17 -17.07
C ASP A 60 -10.24 2.49 -16.30
N GLU A 61 -11.04 2.63 -15.24
CA GLU A 61 -10.95 3.78 -14.33
C GLU A 61 -9.62 3.80 -13.58
N LEU A 62 -9.13 2.65 -13.11
CA LEU A 62 -7.81 2.53 -12.48
C LEU A 62 -6.70 2.94 -13.44
N LYS A 63 -6.76 2.51 -14.70
CA LYS A 63 -5.79 2.91 -15.73
C LYS A 63 -5.82 4.43 -15.97
N THR A 64 -7.00 4.99 -16.12
CA THR A 64 -7.20 6.44 -16.32
C THR A 64 -6.72 7.23 -15.11
N TYR A 65 -7.08 6.78 -13.90
CA TYR A 65 -6.67 7.40 -12.64
C TYR A 65 -5.16 7.34 -12.44
N TYR A 66 -4.52 6.20 -12.74
CA TYR A 66 -3.06 6.05 -12.71
C TYR A 66 -2.36 7.06 -13.63
N GLN A 67 -2.80 7.17 -14.89
CA GLN A 67 -2.24 8.13 -15.85
C GLN A 67 -2.41 9.58 -15.39
N ARG A 68 -3.57 9.91 -14.79
CA ARG A 68 -3.81 11.24 -14.23
C ARG A 68 -2.87 11.54 -13.06
N GLN A 69 -2.68 10.59 -12.15
CA GLN A 69 -1.82 10.76 -10.98
C GLN A 69 -0.33 10.88 -11.37
N LEU A 70 0.12 10.18 -12.41
CA LEU A 70 1.49 10.35 -12.95
C LEU A 70 1.77 11.78 -13.45
N ARG A 71 0.74 12.49 -13.92
CA ARG A 71 0.83 13.86 -14.43
C ARG A 71 0.51 14.93 -13.37
N SER A 72 0.05 14.51 -12.20
CA SER A 72 -0.37 15.43 -11.14
C SER A 72 0.83 15.88 -10.32
N ASN A 73 0.77 17.10 -9.80
CA ASN A 73 1.75 17.56 -8.83
C ASN A 73 1.71 16.66 -7.58
N ARG A 74 2.88 16.43 -7.01
CA ARG A 74 3.03 15.59 -5.81
C ARG A 74 2.19 16.19 -4.66
N PRO A 75 1.28 15.42 -4.04
CA PRO A 75 0.54 15.91 -2.88
C PRO A 75 1.51 16.30 -1.77
N GLU A 76 1.28 17.44 -1.10
CA GLU A 76 2.14 17.94 -0.01
C GLU A 76 2.31 16.89 1.11
N GLU A 77 1.24 16.14 1.39
CA GLU A 77 1.21 15.09 2.41
C GLU A 77 1.87 13.77 1.99
N SER A 78 2.40 13.67 0.77
CA SER A 78 2.96 12.44 0.23
C SER A 78 4.44 12.58 -0.09
N LYS A 79 5.28 11.75 0.55
CA LYS A 79 6.69 11.60 0.18
C LYS A 79 6.93 10.87 -1.17
N GLY A 80 5.88 10.57 -1.94
CA GLY A 80 5.95 10.06 -3.31
C GLY A 80 4.74 10.46 -4.16
N ALA A 81 4.69 10.06 -5.43
CA ALA A 81 3.59 10.41 -6.34
C ALA A 81 2.22 9.76 -5.99
N GLY A 82 2.12 8.99 -4.90
CA GLY A 82 0.87 8.33 -4.48
C GLY A 82 0.38 7.22 -5.42
N VAL A 83 1.13 6.93 -6.49
CA VAL A 83 0.74 5.99 -7.54
C VAL A 83 0.93 4.51 -7.19
N GLY A 84 1.74 4.20 -6.17
CA GLY A 84 2.13 2.82 -5.85
C GLY A 84 0.94 1.90 -5.57
N LEU A 85 -0.02 2.34 -4.76
CA LEU A 85 -1.22 1.54 -4.46
C LEU A 85 -2.08 1.32 -5.71
N ILE A 86 -2.15 2.32 -6.60
CA ILE A 86 -2.91 2.22 -7.85
C ILE A 86 -2.25 1.23 -8.79
N ASP A 87 -0.92 1.28 -8.91
CA ASP A 87 -0.16 0.36 -9.76
C ASP A 87 -0.26 -1.09 -9.27
N ILE A 88 -0.21 -1.29 -7.95
CA ILE A 88 -0.44 -2.60 -7.32
C ILE A 88 -1.85 -3.12 -7.67
N ALA A 89 -2.90 -2.31 -7.44
CA ALA A 89 -4.27 -2.72 -7.73
C ALA A 89 -4.54 -3.01 -9.22
N ARG A 90 -3.83 -2.33 -10.13
CA ARG A 90 -3.93 -2.59 -11.58
C ARG A 90 -3.32 -3.92 -11.99
N LYS A 91 -2.28 -4.35 -11.26
CA LYS A 91 -1.51 -5.56 -11.56
C LYS A 91 -2.09 -6.79 -10.86
N SER A 92 -2.74 -6.63 -9.71
CA SER A 92 -3.38 -7.73 -9.00
C SER A 92 -4.60 -8.28 -9.73
N ASP A 93 -4.93 -9.54 -9.44
CA ASP A 93 -6.11 -10.23 -10.00
C ASP A 93 -7.36 -10.11 -9.13
N GLY A 94 -7.27 -9.31 -8.06
CA GLY A 94 -8.36 -9.01 -7.16
C GLY A 94 -8.25 -7.61 -6.57
N PRO A 95 -9.27 -7.17 -5.78
CA PRO A 95 -9.22 -5.90 -5.07
C PRO A 95 -8.12 -5.90 -4.01
N LEU A 96 -7.70 -4.70 -3.60
CA LEU A 96 -6.83 -4.55 -2.44
C LEU A 96 -7.56 -5.02 -1.19
N SER A 97 -6.94 -5.90 -0.41
CA SER A 97 -7.38 -6.22 0.95
C SER A 97 -6.48 -5.52 1.95
N TYR A 98 -7.02 -5.05 3.07
CA TYR A 98 -6.21 -4.47 4.14
C TYR A 98 -6.75 -4.87 5.52
N ASP A 99 -5.85 -4.88 6.50
CA ASP A 99 -6.16 -5.11 7.91
C ASP A 99 -5.48 -4.02 8.77
N ILE A 100 -6.12 -3.66 9.88
CA ILE A 100 -5.62 -2.70 10.85
C ILE A 100 -5.67 -3.36 12.22
N SER A 101 -4.49 -3.66 12.77
CA SER A 101 -4.34 -4.25 14.09
C SER A 101 -3.83 -3.18 15.06
N PRO A 102 -4.64 -2.67 16.01
CA PRO A 102 -4.17 -1.70 17.01
C PRO A 102 -2.98 -2.23 17.81
N VAL A 103 -1.97 -1.39 18.03
CA VAL A 103 -0.76 -1.75 18.81
C VAL A 103 -0.72 -0.98 20.12
N ASP A 104 -0.91 0.34 20.07
CA ASP A 104 -0.96 1.22 21.24
C ASP A 104 -1.79 2.50 20.96
N ASP A 105 -1.82 3.44 21.90
CA ASP A 105 -2.58 4.69 21.81
C ASP A 105 -2.19 5.57 20.60
N LYS A 106 -0.98 5.40 20.07
CA LYS A 106 -0.43 6.18 18.96
C LYS A 106 -0.29 5.38 17.67
N HIS A 107 -0.22 4.06 17.75
CA HIS A 107 0.14 3.23 16.62
C HIS A 107 -0.81 2.06 16.37
N SER A 108 -0.91 1.71 15.10
CA SER A 108 -1.54 0.49 14.61
C SER A 108 -0.60 -0.18 13.61
N PHE A 109 -0.71 -1.49 13.45
CA PHE A 109 -0.05 -2.22 12.39
C PHE A 109 -1.00 -2.31 11.19
N PHE A 110 -0.63 -1.66 10.08
CA PHE A 110 -1.42 -1.67 8.85
C PHE A 110 -0.85 -2.70 7.89
N THR A 111 -1.70 -3.63 7.45
CA THR A 111 -1.35 -4.68 6.48
C THR A 111 -2.13 -4.44 5.19
N LEU A 112 -1.46 -4.50 4.04
CA LEU A 112 -2.05 -4.50 2.71
C LEU A 112 -1.75 -5.84 2.05
N SER A 113 -2.76 -6.48 1.46
CA SER A 113 -2.66 -7.77 0.79
C SER A 113 -3.24 -7.70 -0.62
N VAL A 114 -2.59 -8.39 -1.55
CA VAL A 114 -3.07 -8.57 -2.93
C VAL A 114 -2.89 -10.00 -3.40
N TYR A 115 -3.75 -10.42 -4.33
CA TYR A 115 -3.74 -11.74 -4.92
C TYR A 115 -3.31 -11.70 -6.37
N PHE A 116 -2.50 -12.69 -6.77
CA PHE A 116 -2.13 -12.98 -8.14
C PHE A 116 -2.42 -14.44 -8.45
N THR A 117 -3.07 -14.72 -9.58
CA THR A 117 -3.34 -16.07 -10.06
C THR A 117 -2.06 -16.63 -10.67
N LYS A 118 -1.79 -17.92 -10.47
CA LYS A 118 -0.71 -18.59 -11.21
C LYS A 118 -1.12 -18.68 -12.68
N GLU A 119 -0.25 -18.23 -13.58
CA GLU A 119 -0.40 -18.59 -14.99
C GLU A 119 -0.15 -20.10 -15.14
N ASN A 120 -1.03 -20.79 -15.85
CA ASN A 120 -0.87 -22.20 -16.20
C ASN A 120 0.21 -22.38 -17.27
#